data_AF-A0AAW9EDJ9-F1
#
_entry.id   AF-A0AAW9EDJ9-F1
#
_cell.length_a   1.000
_cell.length_b   1.000
_cell.length_c   1.000
_cell.angle_alpha   90.00
_cell.angle_beta   90.00
_cell.angle_gamma   90.00
#
_symmetry.space_group_name_H-M   'P 1'
#
loop_
_entity.id
_entity.type
_entity.pdbx_description
1 polymer ?
#
loop_
_entity_poly.entity_id
_entity_poly.type
_entity_poly.pdbx_seq_one_letter_code
_entity_poly.pdbx_strand_id
1 'polypeptide(L)' 'LGAESNRLAKNLYCAKDKTHALDALMNNTLGSLPSKETCDPGQYDQTLLTAHFIGIEGVPFVVAPDGRVSKGRPKNLKSW' A
#
# COMPACT_ATOMS: atom_id res chain seq x y z
N LEU A 1 2.37 -1.53 13.75
CA LEU A 1 2.95 -2.57 12.86
C LEU A 1 4.13 -2.05 12.00
N GLY A 2 4.37 -0.74 11.83
CA GLY A 2 5.67 -0.16 11.46
C GLY A 2 6.51 -0.96 10.46
N ALA A 3 7.67 -1.47 10.90
CA ALA A 3 8.59 -2.26 10.09
C ALA A 3 7.96 -3.54 9.50
N GLU A 4 7.07 -4.20 10.24
CA GLU A 4 6.39 -5.42 9.76
C GLU A 4 5.36 -5.11 8.66
N SER A 5 4.61 -4.01 8.79
CA SER A 5 3.75 -3.52 7.70
C SER A 5 4.55 -3.23 6.44
N ASN A 6 5.73 -2.62 6.59
CA ASN A 6 6.64 -2.34 5.49
C ASN A 6 7.10 -3.64 4.81
N ARG A 7 7.53 -4.64 5.60
CA ARG A 7 7.93 -5.96 5.11
C ARG A 7 6.81 -6.66 4.33
N LEU A 8 5.60 -6.72 4.88
CA LEU A 8 4.44 -7.36 4.25
C LEU A 8 3.99 -6.62 2.98
N ALA A 9 3.99 -5.29 2.99
CA ALA A 9 3.69 -4.49 1.81
C ALA A 9 4.72 -4.69 0.70
N LYS A 10 6.01 -4.81 1.05
CA LYS A 10 7.08 -5.13 0.10
C LYS A 10 6.95 -6.55 -0.46
N ASN A 11 6.58 -7.54 0.37
CA ASN A 11 6.27 -8.89 -0.10
C ASN A 11 5.13 -8.88 -1.12
N LEU A 12 4.03 -8.16 -0.82
CA LEU A 12 2.94 -7.99 -1.77
C LEU A 12 3.39 -7.29 -3.05
N TYR A 13 4.22 -6.25 -2.94
CA TYR A 13 4.75 -5.55 -4.12
C TYR A 13 5.57 -6.50 -5.02
N CYS A 14 6.37 -7.39 -4.43
CA CYS A 14 7.20 -8.38 -5.11
C CYS A 14 6.49 -9.70 -5.46
N ALA A 15 5.22 -9.87 -5.09
CA ALA A 15 4.48 -11.10 -5.35
C ALA A 15 4.38 -11.39 -6.87
N LYS A 16 4.51 -12.67 -7.21
CA LYS A 16 4.42 -13.19 -8.58
C LYS A 16 3.00 -13.03 -9.14
N ASP A 17 1.99 -13.34 -8.33
CA ASP A 17 0.57 -13.13 -8.62
C ASP A 17 -0.05 -12.25 -7.52
N LYS A 18 -0.81 -11.23 -7.92
CA LYS A 18 -1.49 -10.27 -7.04
C LYS A 18 -3.01 -10.37 -7.14
N THR A 19 -3.55 -11.28 -7.95
CA THR A 19 -4.99 -11.43 -8.21
C THR A 19 -5.78 -11.63 -6.91
N HIS A 20 -5.21 -12.38 -5.96
CA HIS A 20 -5.81 -12.69 -4.67
C HIS A 20 -5.17 -11.92 -3.50
N ALA A 21 -4.51 -10.79 -3.78
CA ALA A 21 -3.80 -10.01 -2.76
C ALA A 21 -4.71 -9.54 -1.61
N LEU A 22 -5.96 -9.18 -1.91
CA LEU A 22 -6.92 -8.76 -0.90
C LEU A 22 -7.26 -9.91 0.06
N ASP A 23 -7.51 -11.10 -0.47
CA ASP A 23 -7.76 -12.28 0.37
C ASP A 23 -6.54 -12.59 1.25
N ALA A 24 -5.34 -12.55 0.67
CA ALA A 24 -4.10 -12.76 1.41
C ALA A 24 -3.85 -11.70 2.50
N LEU A 25 -4.27 -10.45 2.28
CA LEU A 25 -4.25 -9.41 3.32
C LEU A 25 -5.26 -9.72 4.42
N MET A 26 -6.51 -10.03 4.07
CA MET A 26 -7.59 -10.31 5.02
C MET A 26 -7.31 -11.54 5.88
N ASN A 27 -6.63 -12.54 5.30
CA ASN A 27 -6.26 -13.79 5.99
C ASN A 27 -4.84 -13.76 6.59
N ASN A 28 -4.14 -12.61 6.54
CA ASN A 28 -2.78 -12.43 7.08
C ASN A 28 -1.73 -13.39 6.48
N THR A 29 -1.86 -13.74 5.20
CA THR A 29 -0.98 -14.65 4.45
C THR A 29 -0.11 -13.93 3.41
N LEU A 30 -0.03 -12.58 3.44
CA LEU A 30 0.88 -11.82 2.57
C LEU A 30 2.34 -12.26 2.69
N GLY A 31 2.75 -12.71 3.87
CA GLY A 31 4.10 -13.19 4.13
C GLY A 31 4.48 -14.47 3.37
N SER A 32 3.50 -15.24 2.90
CA SER A 32 3.70 -16.53 2.22
C SER A 32 3.45 -16.46 0.70
N LEU A 33 3.20 -15.27 0.15
CA LEU A 33 2.99 -15.12 -1.29
C LEU A 33 4.29 -15.47 -2.05
N PRO A 34 4.22 -16.31 -3.10
CA PRO A 34 5.37 -16.55 -3.96
C PRO A 34 5.88 -15.25 -4.56
N SER A 35 7.17 -14.99 -4.41
CA SER A 35 7.81 -13.77 -4.94
C SER A 35 8.37 -14.00 -6.34
N LYS A 36 8.51 -12.93 -7.11
CA LYS A 36 9.27 -12.95 -8.37
C LYS A 36 10.75 -13.22 -8.09
N GLU A 37 11.44 -13.90 -9.00
CA GLU A 37 12.90 -14.17 -8.88
C GLU A 37 13.71 -12.88 -8.83
N THR A 38 13.37 -11.91 -9.68
CA THR A 38 13.92 -10.56 -9.66
C THR A 38 12.80 -9.56 -9.32
N CYS A 39 12.95 -8.85 -8.21
CA CYS A 39 12.06 -7.76 -7.82
C CYS A 39 12.86 -6.48 -7.61
N ASP A 40 12.65 -5.48 -8.47
CA ASP A 40 13.19 -4.13 -8.28
C ASP A 40 12.24 -3.31 -7.38
N PRO A 41 12.69 -2.88 -6.18
CA PRO A 41 11.86 -2.11 -5.26
C PRO A 41 11.74 -0.62 -5.64
N GLY A 42 12.36 -0.13 -6.72
CA GLY A 42 12.46 1.30 -7.02
C GLY A 42 11.13 2.08 -6.94
N GLN A 43 10.03 1.56 -7.52
CA GLN A 43 8.73 2.24 -7.43
C GLN A 43 8.10 2.18 -6.03
N TYR A 44 8.35 1.10 -5.29
CA TYR A 44 7.90 0.97 -3.90
C TYR A 44 8.59 2.00 -3.01
N ASP A 45 9.92 2.11 -3.13
CA ASP A 45 10.73 3.04 -2.36
C ASP A 45 10.40 4.49 -2.74
N GLN A 46 10.19 4.78 -4.04
CA GLN A 46 9.75 6.09 -4.52
C GLN A 46 8.37 6.48 -3.95
N THR A 47 7.46 5.53 -3.80
CA THR A 47 6.14 5.78 -3.21
C THR A 47 6.28 6.19 -1.74
N LEU A 48 7.11 5.48 -0.96
CA LEU A 48 7.36 5.81 0.45
C LEU A 48 8.04 7.17 0.60
N LEU A 49 9.03 7.45 -0.25
CA LEU A 49 9.72 8.73 -0.28
C LEU A 49 8.75 9.88 -0.60
N THR A 50 7.91 9.70 -1.61
CA THR A 50 6.90 10.70 -2.01
C THR A 50 5.90 10.93 -0.88
N ALA A 51 5.40 9.87 -0.24
CA ALA A 51 4.48 9.96 0.89
C ALA A 51 5.09 10.76 2.05
N HIS A 52 6.38 10.56 2.33
CA HIS A 52 7.11 11.33 3.33
C HIS A 52 7.23 12.81 2.95
N PHE A 53 7.62 13.11 1.70
CA PHE A 53 7.75 14.49 1.22
C PHE A 53 6.45 15.29 1.27
N ILE A 54 5.31 14.68 0.98
CA ILE A 54 4.00 15.35 1.02
C ILE A 54 3.31 15.29 2.40
N GLY A 55 4.01 14.79 3.43
CA GLY A 55 3.53 14.78 4.81
C GLY A 55 2.38 13.80 5.07
N ILE A 56 2.39 12.61 4.44
CA ILE A 56 1.50 11.51 4.82
C ILE A 56 2.02 10.87 6.10
N GLU A 57 1.31 11.09 7.21
CA GLU A 57 1.66 10.56 8.54
C GLU A 57 0.82 9.33 8.94
N GLY A 58 -0.22 9.00 8.17
CA GLY A 58 -1.14 7.92 8.49
C GLY A 58 -2.03 7.51 7.32
N VAL A 59 -2.68 6.34 7.47
CA VAL A 59 -3.53 5.73 6.43
C VAL A 59 -4.94 5.43 6.95
N PRO A 60 -5.97 5.43 6.07
CA PRO A 60 -5.90 5.74 4.64
C PRO A 60 -5.70 7.24 4.37
N PHE A 61 -4.97 7.59 3.32
CA PHE A 61 -4.87 8.94 2.78
C PHE A 61 -5.51 8.93 1.38
N VAL A 62 -6.55 9.72 1.17
CA VAL A 62 -7.37 9.66 -0.06
C VAL A 62 -7.28 11.00 -0.79
N VAL A 63 -6.88 10.94 -2.07
CA VAL A 63 -6.88 12.07 -2.99
C VAL A 63 -7.99 11.85 -4.01
N ALA A 64 -8.95 12.76 -4.08
CA ALA A 64 -10.02 12.75 -5.06
C ALA A 64 -9.51 13.23 -6.44
N PRO A 65 -10.18 12.88 -7.55
CA PRO A 65 -9.79 13.36 -8.88
C PRO A 65 -9.79 14.89 -9.04
N ASP A 66 -10.57 15.59 -8.22
CA ASP A 66 -10.64 17.07 -8.16
C ASP A 66 -9.56 17.69 -7.25
N GLY A 67 -8.67 16.88 -6.68
CA GLY A 67 -7.58 17.32 -5.81
C GLY A 67 -7.95 17.46 -4.33
N ARG A 68 -9.20 17.21 -3.92
CA ARG A 68 -9.54 17.17 -2.48
C ARG A 68 -8.78 16.05 -1.77
N VAL A 69 -8.28 16.34 -0.58
CA VAL A 69 -7.51 15.41 0.26
C VAL A 69 -8.27 15.07 1.53
N SER A 70 -8.33 13.78 1.86
CA SER A 70 -8.77 13.27 3.17
C SER A 70 -7.61 12.57 3.88
N LYS A 71 -7.18 13.12 5.02
CA LYS A 71 -6.25 12.50 5.96
C LYS A 71 -7.02 11.55 6.87
N GLY A 72 -7.28 10.34 6.39
CA GLY A 72 -8.17 9.36 7.02
C GLY A 72 -9.32 8.96 6.08
N ARG A 73 -10.19 8.06 6.57
CA ARG A 73 -11.36 7.60 5.82
C ARG A 73 -12.39 8.74 5.70
N PRO A 74 -12.79 9.14 4.48
CA PRO A 74 -13.87 10.11 4.30
C PRO A 74 -15.20 9.61 4.91
N LYS A 75 -16.02 10.54 5.43
CA LYS A 75 -17.36 10.20 5.96
C LYS A 75 -18.24 9.51 4.91
N ASN A 76 -18.17 9.96 3.67
CA ASN A 76 -18.83 9.35 2.52
C ASN A 76 -17.79 9.09 1.42
N LEU A 77 -17.30 7.85 1.37
CA LEU A 77 -16.31 7.44 0.37
C LEU A 77 -16.90 7.39 -1.04
N LYS A 78 -18.21 7.15 -1.20
CA LYS A 78 -18.86 7.07 -2.52
C LYS A 78 -18.93 8.42 -3.23
N SER A 79 -18.97 9.50 -2.47
CA SER A 79 -19.00 10.87 -3.00
C SER A 79 -17.62 11.53 -3.00
N TRP A 80 -16.56 10.76 -2.74
CA TRP A 80 -15.23 11.32 -2.57
C TRP A 80 -14.53 11.49 -3.91
#